data_AF-A0A9E2QF65-F1
#
_entry.id   AF-A0A9E2QF65-F1
#
_cell.length_a   1.000
_cell.length_b   1.000
_cell.length_c   1.000
_cell.angle_alpha   90.00
_cell.angle_beta   90.00
_cell.angle_gamma   90.00
#
_symmetry.space_group_name_H-M   'P 1'
#
loop_
_entity.id
_entity.type
_entity.pdbx_description
1 polymer ?
#
loop_
_entity_poly.entity_id
_entity_poly.type
_entity_poly.pdbx_seq_one_letter_code
_entity_poly.pdbx_strand_id
1 'polypeptide(L)'
;MKRLSEWPHGTSEKKLLERCRNIVTGIEPEAEVFLYGSRARGEAGQEYESDVILSVHIYEKSFFQSPLGQVMPLFNHVRAEGIRI
;
A
#
# COMPACT_ATOMS: atom_id res chain seq x y z
N MET A 1 1.85 -9.27 -5.48
CA MET A 1 2.16 -7.90 -5.04
C MET A 1 2.95 -7.18 -6.12
N LYS A 2 2.48 -5.99 -6.54
CA LYS A 2 3.10 -5.13 -7.55
C LYS A 2 4.12 -4.17 -6.91
N ARG A 3 4.95 -3.52 -7.72
CA ARG A 3 5.90 -2.48 -7.28
C ARG A 3 5.37 -1.07 -7.59
N LEU A 4 5.85 -0.05 -6.87
CA LEU A 4 5.54 1.36 -7.18
C LEU A 4 5.89 1.80 -8.61
N SER A 5 6.82 1.12 -9.27
CA SER A 5 7.11 1.34 -10.69
C SER A 5 5.93 1.01 -11.60
N GLU A 6 5.02 0.14 -11.14
CA GLU A 6 3.80 -0.30 -11.84
C GLU A 6 2.57 0.52 -11.40
N TRP A 7 2.78 1.67 -10.74
CA TRP A 7 1.70 2.57 -10.35
C TRP A 7 1.01 3.14 -11.59
N PRO A 8 -0.31 2.94 -11.76
CA PRO A 8 -1.00 3.26 -13.00
C PRO A 8 -1.40 4.75 -13.12
N HIS A 9 -1.22 5.54 -12.06
CA HIS A 9 -1.70 6.94 -12.00
C HIS A 9 -0.56 7.96 -12.06
N GLY A 10 -0.91 9.25 -12.03
CA GLY A 10 -0.03 10.38 -12.34
C GLY A 10 1.24 10.52 -11.47
N THR A 11 2.20 11.29 -11.99
CA THR A 11 3.52 11.53 -11.38
C THR A 11 3.46 12.24 -10.02
N SER A 12 2.47 13.10 -9.79
CA SER A 12 2.30 13.79 -8.50
C SER A 12 1.90 12.83 -7.38
N GLU A 13 1.00 11.88 -7.66
CA GLU A 13 0.60 10.84 -6.70
C GLU A 13 1.77 9.93 -6.37
N LYS A 14 2.51 9.50 -7.40
CA LYS A 14 3.72 8.70 -7.20
C LYS A 14 4.71 9.38 -6.26
N LYS A 15 4.95 10.69 -6.43
CA LYS A 15 5.82 11.47 -5.52
C LYS A 15 5.28 11.54 -4.09
N LEU A 16 3.96 11.65 -3.91
CA LEU A 16 3.35 11.62 -2.58
C LEU A 16 3.61 10.26 -1.90
N LEU A 17 3.38 9.16 -2.62
CA LEU A 17 3.61 7.81 -2.12
C LEU A 17 5.08 7.57 -1.77
N GLU A 18 6.01 8.03 -2.61
CA GLU A 18 7.46 8.00 -2.31
C GLU A 18 7.79 8.76 -1.03
N ARG A 19 7.20 9.96 -0.82
CA ARG A 19 7.37 10.72 0.43
C ARG A 19 6.81 9.98 1.63
N CYS A 20 5.62 9.39 1.52
CA CYS A 20 5.02 8.60 2.60
C CYS A 20 5.92 7.43 3.00
N ARG A 21 6.41 6.66 2.03
CA ARG A 21 7.37 5.58 2.29
C ARG A 21 8.59 6.10 3.04
N ASN A 22 9.24 7.15 2.52
CA ASN A 22 10.47 7.67 3.10
C ASN A 22 10.29 8.15 4.54
N ILE A 23 9.12 8.73 4.88
CA ILE A 23 8.77 9.11 6.25
C ILE A 23 8.65 7.86 7.13
N VAL A 24 7.90 6.86 6.70
CA VAL A 24 7.69 5.62 7.49
C VAL A 24 9.01 4.88 7.71
N THR A 25 9.80 4.67 6.66
CA THR A 25 11.11 4.01 6.75
C THR A 25 12.15 4.84 7.50
N GLY A 26 11.96 6.16 7.58
CA GLY A 26 12.78 7.04 8.42
C GLY A 26 12.47 6.91 9.92
N ILE A 27 11.28 6.44 10.28
CA ILE A 27 10.85 6.19 11.66
C ILE A 27 11.15 4.75 12.07
N GLU A 28 10.78 3.77 11.23
CA GLU A 28 11.00 2.34 11.45
C GLU A 28 11.66 1.73 10.19
N PRO A 29 12.99 1.53 10.20
CA PRO A 29 13.74 1.06 9.03
C PRO A 29 13.29 -0.30 8.48
N GLU A 30 12.76 -1.17 9.33
CA GLU A 30 12.33 -2.52 8.93
C GLU A 30 10.86 -2.58 8.49
N ALA A 31 10.16 -1.43 8.49
CA ALA A 31 8.77 -1.36 8.09
C ALA A 31 8.59 -1.70 6.62
N GLU A 32 7.64 -2.58 6.31
CA GLU A 32 7.17 -2.82 4.95
C GLU A 32 5.91 -2.00 4.69
N VAL A 33 5.97 -1.11 3.70
CA VAL A 33 4.86 -0.23 3.34
C VAL A 33 4.19 -0.74 2.07
N PHE A 34 2.88 -0.91 2.14
CA PHE A 34 2.06 -1.34 1.02
C PHE A 34 0.79 -0.49 0.91
N LEU A 35 0.36 -0.27 -0.32
CA LEU A 35 -0.91 0.36 -0.65
C LEU A 35 -1.92 -0.70 -1.03
N TYR A 36 -3.12 -0.56 -0.49
CA TYR A 36 -4.27 -1.39 -0.82
C TYR A 36 -5.53 -0.53 -0.89
N GLY A 37 -6.43 -0.85 -1.83
CA GLY A 37 -7.66 -0.10 -2.06
C GLY A 37 -7.98 0.09 -3.54
N SER A 38 -9.16 0.63 -3.85
CA SER A 38 -9.69 0.77 -5.23
C SER A 38 -8.69 1.42 -6.19
N ARG A 39 -7.96 2.46 -5.75
CA ARG A 39 -6.90 3.10 -6.56
C ARG A 39 -5.73 2.17 -6.87
N ALA A 40 -5.25 1.40 -5.91
CA ALA A 40 -4.17 0.42 -6.10
C ALA A 40 -4.61 -0.77 -6.97
N ARG A 41 -5.89 -1.15 -6.89
CA ARG A 41 -6.51 -2.19 -7.73
C ARG A 41 -6.84 -1.71 -9.14
N GLY A 42 -6.83 -0.40 -9.41
CA GLY A 42 -7.22 0.18 -10.70
C GLY A 42 -8.74 0.24 -10.91
N GLU A 43 -9.51 0.14 -9.83
CA GLU A 43 -10.98 0.14 -9.80
C GLU A 43 -11.56 1.52 -9.40
N ALA A 44 -10.71 2.51 -9.13
CA ALA A 44 -11.16 3.86 -8.83
C ALA A 44 -11.71 4.50 -10.12
N GLY A 45 -13.01 4.80 -10.14
CA GLY A 45 -13.63 5.55 -11.22
C GLY A 45 -13.12 6.98 -11.31
N GLN A 46 -13.26 7.59 -12.50
CA GLN A 46 -12.87 8.98 -12.81
C GLN A 46 -13.51 10.04 -11.90
N GLU A 47 -14.57 9.71 -11.16
CA GLU A 47 -15.23 10.68 -10.25
C GLU A 47 -14.38 11.03 -9.01
N TYR A 48 -13.30 10.29 -8.72
CA TYR A 48 -12.45 10.51 -7.54
C TYR A 48 -11.12 11.21 -7.86
N GLU A 49 -11.06 12.02 -8.93
CA GLU A 49 -9.85 12.73 -9.38
C GLU A 49 -9.17 13.56 -8.26
N SER A 50 -9.91 14.02 -7.25
CA SER A 50 -9.41 14.98 -6.25
C SER A 50 -9.07 14.40 -4.87
N ASP A 51 -9.61 13.24 -4.45
CA ASP A 51 -9.45 12.76 -3.07
C ASP A 51 -8.84 11.34 -3.00
N VAL A 52 -7.51 11.28 -2.96
CA VAL A 52 -6.80 10.05 -2.60
C VAL A 52 -6.91 9.85 -1.09
N ILE A 53 -7.89 9.05 -0.64
CA ILE A 53 -7.91 8.59 0.75
C ILE A 53 -6.89 7.45 0.89
N LEU A 54 -5.77 7.74 1.57
CA LEU A 54 -4.75 6.76 1.93
C LEU A 54 -5.05 6.22 3.34
N SER A 55 -5.54 4.99 3.42
CA SER A 55 -5.63 4.27 4.70
C SER A 55 -4.31 3.57 4.98
N VAL A 56 -3.63 3.98 6.06
CA VAL A 56 -2.37 3.38 6.49
C VAL A 56 -2.67 2.32 7.56
N HIS A 57 -2.26 1.08 7.29
CA HIS A 57 -2.32 0.00 8.26
C HIS A 57 -0.89 -0.43 8.61
N ILE A 58 -0.52 -0.30 9.88
CA ILE A 58 0.80 -0.68 10.38
C ILE A 58 0.62 -1.95 11.22
N TYR A 59 1.34 -3.00 10.85
CA TYR A 59 1.39 -4.26 11.59
C TYR A 59 2.84 -4.62 11.86
N GLU A 60 3.07 -5.25 13.00
CA GLU A 60 4.36 -5.85 13.30
C GLU A 60 4.65 -6.99 12.30
N LYS A 61 5.90 -7.08 11.84
CA LYS A 61 6.28 -7.97 10.73
C LYS A 61 6.05 -9.44 11.08
N SER A 62 6.38 -9.85 12.32
CA SER A 62 6.18 -11.22 12.76
C SER A 62 4.69 -11.57 12.82
N PHE A 63 3.82 -10.64 13.20
CA PHE A 63 2.37 -10.81 13.14
C PHE A 63 1.87 -11.01 11.71
N PHE A 64 2.30 -10.18 10.75
CA PHE A 64 1.90 -10.33 9.35
C PHE A 64 2.32 -11.68 8.74
N GLN A 65 3.46 -12.21 9.19
CA GLN A 65 4.03 -13.49 8.75
C GLN A 65 3.50 -14.70 9.55
N SER A 66 2.85 -14.47 10.68
CA SER A 66 2.31 -15.52 11.57
C SER A 66 1.24 -16.37 10.88
N PRO A 67 0.95 -17.59 11.39
CA PRO A 67 -0.14 -18.42 10.86
C PRO A 67 -1.50 -17.70 10.85
N LEU A 68 -1.76 -16.85 11.85
CA LEU A 68 -2.98 -16.05 11.89
C LEU A 68 -2.98 -15.00 10.78
N GLY A 69 -1.86 -14.27 10.61
CA GLY A 69 -1.72 -13.31 9.52
C GLY A 69 -1.88 -13.95 8.14
N GLN A 70 -1.44 -15.20 7.97
CA GLN A 70 -1.60 -15.94 6.71
C GLN A 70 -3.06 -16.25 6.36
N VAL A 71 -3.95 -16.38 7.35
CA VAL A 71 -5.37 -16.66 7.11
C VAL A 71 -6.26 -15.41 7.15
N MET A 72 -5.72 -14.24 7.50
CA MET A 72 -6.49 -12.99 7.51
C MET A 72 -6.87 -12.58 6.08
N PRO A 73 -8.19 -12.39 5.77
CA PRO A 73 -8.64 -12.04 4.43
C PRO A 73 -8.01 -10.76 3.88
N LEU A 74 -7.84 -9.73 4.72
CA LEU A 74 -7.18 -8.50 4.33
C LEU A 74 -5.73 -8.75 3.86
N PHE A 75 -4.96 -9.56 4.59
CA PHE A 75 -3.56 -9.81 4.23
C PHE A 75 -3.45 -10.66 2.96
N ASN A 76 -4.42 -11.54 2.69
CA ASN A 76 -4.50 -12.26 1.43
C ASN A 76 -4.66 -11.29 0.25
N HIS A 77 -5.60 -10.33 0.36
CA HIS A 77 -5.77 -9.33 -0.68
C HIS A 77 -4.56 -8.39 -0.80
N VAL A 78 -3.94 -7.97 0.30
CA VAL A 78 -2.72 -7.17 0.28
C VAL A 78 -1.60 -7.90 -0.48
N ARG A 79 -1.38 -9.20 -0.22
CA ARG A 79 -0.35 -9.99 -0.93
C ARG A 79 -0.66 -10.15 -2.42
N ALA A 80 -1.93 -10.37 -2.75
CA ALA A 80 -2.37 -10.56 -4.13
C ALA A 80 -2.31 -9.25 -4.94
N GLU A 81 -2.93 -8.20 -4.42
CA GLU A 81 -3.31 -6.99 -5.17
C GLU A 81 -2.59 -5.73 -4.71
N GLY A 82 -1.92 -5.77 -3.55
CA GLY A 82 -1.23 -4.61 -2.99
C GLY A 82 -0.07 -4.13 -3.86
N ILE A 83 0.28 -2.86 -3.67
CA ILE A 83 1.45 -2.22 -4.29
C ILE A 83 2.46 -1.91 -3.18
N ARG A 84 3.62 -2.55 -3.23
CA ARG A 84 4.73 -2.24 -2.32
C ARG A 84 5.36 -0.93 -2.77
N ILE A 85 5.44 0.04 -1.87
CA ILE A 85 5.98 1.37 -2.14
C ILE A 85 7.37 1.55 -1.56
#